data_AF-A0A944YIG1-F1
#
_entry.id   AF-A0A944YIG1-F1
#
_cell.length_a   1.000
_cell.length_b   1.000
_cell.length_c   1.000
_cell.angle_alpha   90.00
_cell.angle_beta   90.00
_cell.angle_gamma   90.00
#
_symmetry.space_group_name_H-M   'P 1'
#
loop_
_entity.id
_entity.type
_entity.pdbx_description
1 polymer ?
#
loop_
_entity_poly.entity_id
_entity_poly.type
_entity_poly.pdbx_seq_one_letter_code
_entity_poly.pdbx_strand_id
1 'polypeptide(L)'
;MLNSGEGGQMIFEPAVLKVSLGDTIHFKATDAAHNSVSMDGMIPSGAADWAGKLSQDISVVLDSEGVYVYQCDPHVMMAMIGVIQVGEAVNLEDIKMAAADKKSAFMMNSDRLDNYLSQL
;
A
#
# COMPACT_ATOMS: atom_id res chain seq x y z
N MET A 1 -3.84 -5.44 -9.38
CA MET A 1 -2.72 -6.20 -8.79
C MET A 1 -2.11 -7.00 -9.91
N LEU A 2 -0.84 -6.76 -10.23
CA LEU A 2 -0.21 -7.21 -11.46
C LEU A 2 1.14 -7.87 -11.21
N ASN A 3 1.44 -8.89 -12.00
CA ASN A 3 2.77 -9.49 -12.10
C ASN A 3 3.77 -8.52 -12.73
N SER A 4 3.32 -7.73 -13.72
CA SER A 4 4.12 -6.71 -14.39
C SER A 4 3.25 -5.56 -14.92
N GLY A 5 3.76 -4.34 -14.87
CA GLY A 5 3.16 -3.14 -15.46
C GLY A 5 4.19 -2.00 -15.56
N GLU A 6 3.72 -0.76 -15.66
CA GLU A 6 4.59 0.41 -15.88
C GLU A 6 5.55 0.63 -14.69
N GLY A 7 5.08 0.33 -13.47
CA GLY A 7 5.86 0.38 -12.23
C GLY A 7 6.86 -0.77 -12.02
N GLY A 8 7.00 -1.68 -12.99
CA GLY A 8 7.90 -2.84 -12.94
C GLY A 8 7.18 -4.16 -12.63
N GLN A 9 7.83 -5.04 -11.86
CA GLN A 9 7.29 -6.35 -11.48
C GLN A 9 6.68 -6.33 -10.08
N MET A 10 5.66 -7.17 -9.88
CA MET A 10 4.89 -7.35 -8.65
C MET A 10 4.45 -6.01 -8.06
N ILE A 11 3.41 -5.43 -8.67
CA ILE A 11 2.98 -4.06 -8.38
C ILE A 11 1.47 -3.95 -8.18
N PHE A 12 1.10 -2.91 -7.43
CA PHE A 12 -0.21 -2.29 -7.54
C PHE A 12 -0.14 -1.21 -8.62
N GLU A 13 -1.20 -1.07 -9.41
CA GLU A 13 -1.27 -0.06 -10.46
C GLU A 13 -2.66 0.60 -10.46
N PRO A 14 -2.75 1.92 -10.23
CA PRO A 14 -1.67 2.79 -9.76
C PRO A 14 -1.17 2.40 -8.35
N ALA A 15 0.12 2.65 -8.07
CA ALA A 15 0.73 2.33 -6.78
C ALA A 15 0.59 3.45 -5.73
N VAL A 16 0.38 4.69 -6.18
CA VAL A 16 0.15 5.86 -5.34
C VAL A 16 -1.20 6.46 -5.69
N LEU A 17 -2.02 6.72 -4.67
CA LEU A 17 -3.35 7.31 -4.82
C LEU A 17 -3.54 8.46 -3.82
N LYS A 18 -4.25 9.50 -4.25
CA LYS A 18 -4.79 10.55 -3.38
C LYS A 18 -6.30 10.53 -3.51
N VAL A 19 -7.01 10.36 -2.40
CA VAL A 19 -8.45 10.18 -2.35
C VAL A 19 -9.09 10.99 -1.22
N SER A 20 -10.41 11.08 -1.23
CA SER A 20 -11.17 11.79 -0.21
C SER A 20 -11.60 10.85 0.92
N LEU A 21 -11.90 11.43 2.09
CA LEU A 21 -12.45 10.70 3.22
C LEU A 21 -13.78 10.03 2.83
N GLY A 22 -13.90 8.73 3.12
CA GLY A 22 -15.07 7.91 2.79
C GLY A 22 -15.02 7.27 1.40
N ASP A 23 -14.01 7.55 0.59
CA ASP A 23 -13.82 6.86 -0.70
C ASP A 23 -13.58 5.36 -0.49
N THR A 24 -13.96 4.57 -1.49
CA THR A 24 -13.74 3.12 -1.51
C THR A 24 -12.68 2.76 -2.53
N ILE A 25 -11.63 2.06 -2.09
CA ILE A 25 -10.62 1.49 -2.98
C ILE A 25 -10.99 0.07 -3.35
N HIS A 26 -11.05 -0.22 -4.65
CA HIS A 26 -11.27 -1.56 -5.18
C HIS A 26 -9.96 -2.18 -5.63
N PHE A 27 -9.42 -3.11 -4.84
CA PHE A 27 -8.26 -3.89 -5.25
C PHE A 27 -8.70 -5.03 -6.15
N LYS A 28 -8.29 -4.99 -7.41
CA LYS A 28 -8.59 -6.02 -8.42
C LYS A 28 -7.46 -7.04 -8.52
N ALA A 29 -7.81 -8.32 -8.33
CA ALA A 29 -6.91 -9.46 -8.54
C ALA A 29 -6.81 -9.80 -10.03
N THR A 30 -6.31 -8.84 -10.82
CA THR A 30 -6.16 -8.97 -12.27
C THR A 30 -5.28 -10.16 -12.63
N ASP A 31 -4.13 -10.26 -11.97
CA ASP A 31 -3.30 -11.45 -11.98
C ASP A 31 -3.52 -12.28 -10.71
N ALA A 32 -3.40 -13.60 -10.84
CA ALA A 32 -3.55 -14.53 -9.72
C ALA A 32 -2.38 -14.42 -8.73
N ALA A 33 -2.55 -14.98 -7.53
CA ALA A 33 -1.58 -15.03 -6.45
C ALA A 33 -1.24 -13.66 -5.82
N HIS A 34 -2.17 -12.70 -5.89
CA HIS A 34 -2.04 -11.43 -5.19
C HIS A 34 -3.14 -11.22 -4.15
N ASN A 35 -2.83 -10.45 -3.12
CA ASN A 35 -3.80 -9.88 -2.18
C ASN A 35 -3.42 -8.41 -1.86
N SER A 36 -4.29 -7.73 -1.10
CA SER A 36 -4.03 -6.43 -0.52
C SER A 36 -4.27 -6.50 0.98
N VAL A 37 -3.29 -6.07 1.76
CA VAL A 37 -3.31 -6.07 3.22
C VAL A 37 -2.73 -4.75 3.73
N SER A 38 -3.39 -4.10 4.67
CA SER A 38 -2.81 -2.94 5.37
C SER A 38 -1.52 -3.34 6.06
N MET A 39 -0.45 -2.58 5.88
CA MET A 39 0.82 -2.89 6.51
C MET A 39 0.78 -2.49 7.99
N ASP A 40 1.13 -3.43 8.87
CA ASP A 40 1.09 -3.24 10.32
C ASP A 40 1.94 -2.04 10.76
N GLY A 41 1.34 -1.18 11.58
CA GLY A 41 1.93 0.09 12.04
C GLY A 41 2.07 1.17 10.96
N MET A 42 1.54 0.98 9.76
CA MET A 42 1.74 1.88 8.61
C MET A 42 0.42 2.46 8.05
N ILE A 43 -0.58 2.62 8.92
CA ILE A 43 -1.86 3.28 8.63
C ILE A 43 -2.17 4.30 9.75
N PRO A 44 -3.12 5.23 9.58
CA PRO A 44 -3.49 6.18 10.61
C PRO A 44 -3.95 5.49 11.90
N SER A 45 -3.64 6.10 13.05
CA SER A 45 -4.05 5.55 14.35
C SER A 45 -5.57 5.46 14.45
N GLY A 46 -6.08 4.27 14.81
CA GLY A 46 -7.52 4.01 14.92
C GLY A 46 -8.23 3.70 13.60
N ALA A 47 -7.53 3.77 12.46
CA ALA A 47 -8.08 3.29 11.19
C ALA A 47 -8.27 1.77 11.21
N ALA A 48 -9.30 1.27 10.52
CA ALA A 48 -9.53 -0.15 10.39
C ALA A 48 -8.45 -0.81 9.50
N ASP A 49 -7.90 -1.93 9.95
CA ASP A 49 -7.03 -2.77 9.15
C ASP A 49 -7.84 -3.58 8.13
N TRP A 50 -7.16 -4.08 7.10
CA TRP A 50 -7.76 -5.04 6.17
C TRP A 50 -6.76 -6.12 5.77
N ALA A 51 -7.29 -7.31 5.49
CA ALA A 51 -6.54 -8.43 4.93
C ALA A 51 -7.37 -9.14 3.86
N GLY A 52 -7.05 -8.87 2.59
CA GLY A 52 -7.67 -9.52 1.45
C GLY A 52 -7.23 -10.97 1.29
N LYS A 53 -8.13 -11.82 0.78
CA LYS A 53 -7.79 -13.20 0.41
C LYS A 53 -6.98 -13.23 -0.89
N LEU A 54 -6.12 -14.24 -1.00
CA LEU A 54 -5.31 -14.47 -2.20
C LEU A 54 -6.19 -14.69 -3.44
N SER A 55 -5.83 -14.05 -4.55
CA SER A 55 -6.52 -14.13 -5.84
C SER A 55 -8.00 -13.71 -5.78
N GLN A 56 -8.35 -12.81 -4.86
CA GLN A 56 -9.71 -12.28 -4.74
C GLN A 56 -9.70 -10.76 -4.75
N ASP A 57 -10.74 -10.20 -5.35
CA ASP A 57 -11.04 -8.78 -5.23
C ASP A 57 -11.40 -8.44 -3.78
N ILE A 58 -11.01 -7.25 -3.32
CA ILE A 58 -11.45 -6.67 -2.05
C ILE A 58 -11.76 -5.19 -2.24
N SER A 59 -12.74 -4.70 -1.49
CA SER A 59 -13.07 -3.27 -1.42
C SER A 59 -12.86 -2.77 0.00
N VAL A 60 -12.17 -1.64 0.13
CA VAL A 60 -11.81 -1.04 1.42
C VAL A 60 -12.33 0.40 1.45
N VAL A 61 -13.14 0.73 2.45
CA VAL A 61 -13.58 2.11 2.70
C VAL A 61 -12.52 2.80 3.55
N LEU A 62 -12.11 4.00 3.18
CA LEU A 62 -11.08 4.76 3.87
C LEU A 62 -11.72 5.94 4.61
N ASP A 63 -12.05 5.73 5.88
CA ASP A 63 -12.83 6.66 6.71
C ASP A 63 -12.00 7.46 7.73
N SER A 64 -10.69 7.24 7.76
CA SER A 64 -9.74 8.01 8.58
C SER A 64 -8.74 8.76 7.70
N GLU A 65 -8.45 10.00 8.07
CA GLU A 65 -7.52 10.88 7.35
C GLU A 65 -6.06 10.46 7.58
N GLY A 66 -5.22 10.56 6.55
CA GLY A 66 -3.80 10.23 6.61
C GLY A 66 -3.30 9.33 5.48
N VAL A 67 -2.09 8.83 5.67
CA VAL A 67 -1.34 7.96 4.75
C VAL A 67 -1.47 6.51 5.20
N TYR A 68 -1.81 5.67 4.23
CA TYR A 68 -1.95 4.22 4.35
C TYR A 68 -0.91 3.56 3.45
N VAL A 69 -0.06 2.72 4.04
CA VAL A 69 0.80 1.81 3.28
C VAL A 69 0.21 0.41 3.35
N TYR A 70 0.19 -0.26 2.21
CA TYR A 70 -0.36 -1.61 2.09
C TYR A 70 0.55 -2.48 1.25
N GLN A 71 0.38 -3.79 1.39
CA GLN A 71 1.23 -4.80 0.78
C GLN A 71 0.44 -5.94 0.16
N CYS A 72 1.11 -6.69 -0.70
CA CYS A 72 0.73 -8.04 -1.08
C CYS A 72 1.64 -9.00 -0.30
N ASP A 73 1.08 -9.81 0.60
CA ASP A 73 1.85 -10.67 1.51
C ASP A 73 2.85 -11.60 0.81
N PRO A 74 2.48 -12.38 -0.22
CA PRO A 74 3.43 -13.29 -0.87
C PRO A 74 4.57 -12.56 -1.58
N HIS A 75 4.42 -11.25 -1.86
CA HIS A 75 5.36 -10.46 -2.65
C HIS A 75 5.94 -9.26 -1.89
N VAL A 76 5.78 -9.21 -0.57
CA VAL A 76 6.29 -8.09 0.25
C VAL A 76 7.82 -8.00 0.19
N MET A 77 8.53 -9.13 0.15
CA MET A 77 10.00 -9.15 -0.01
C MET A 77 10.45 -8.55 -1.35
N MET A 78 9.58 -8.51 -2.36
CA MET A 78 9.84 -7.87 -3.65
C MET A 78 9.37 -6.41 -3.69
N ALA A 79 8.94 -5.88 -2.54
CA ALA A 79 8.30 -4.59 -2.36
C ALA A 79 7.03 -4.43 -3.22
N MET A 80 6.16 -5.44 -3.29
CA MET A 80 4.80 -5.25 -3.82
C MET A 80 3.96 -4.51 -2.79
N ILE A 81 4.13 -3.19 -2.76
CA ILE A 81 3.51 -2.26 -1.83
C ILE A 81 2.82 -1.13 -2.59
N GLY A 82 1.93 -0.42 -1.93
CA GLY A 82 1.34 0.81 -2.43
C GLY A 82 1.05 1.79 -1.30
N VAL A 83 0.73 3.02 -1.69
CA VAL A 83 0.50 4.15 -0.79
C VAL A 83 -0.80 4.84 -1.18
N ILE A 84 -1.67 5.10 -0.21
CA ILE A 84 -2.86 5.93 -0.39
C ILE A 84 -2.80 7.08 0.62
N GLN A 85 -2.97 8.30 0.15
CA GLN A 85 -3.27 9.45 1.00
C GLN A 85 -4.77 9.73 0.95
N VAL A 86 -5.39 9.83 2.12
CA VAL A 86 -6.80 10.15 2.32
C VAL A 86 -6.86 11.52 2.98
N GLY A 87 -7.43 12.52 2.31
CA GLY A 87 -7.40 13.90 2.82
C GLY A 87 -5.96 14.40 3.03
N GLU A 88 -5.67 15.00 4.18
CA GLU A 88 -4.31 15.44 4.54
C GLU A 88 -3.44 14.29 5.04
N ALA A 89 -2.14 14.39 4.78
CA ALA A 89 -1.15 13.38 5.14
C ALA A 89 -0.69 13.49 6.62
N VAL A 90 -1.64 13.44 7.56
CA VAL A 90 -1.43 13.81 8.98
C VAL A 90 -0.39 12.96 9.74
N ASN A 91 -0.11 11.75 9.27
CA ASN A 91 0.86 10.80 9.84
C ASN A 91 2.07 10.56 8.93
N LEU A 92 2.33 11.40 7.92
CA LEU A 92 3.38 11.16 6.93
C LEU A 92 4.78 11.02 7.54
N GLU A 93 5.09 11.81 8.57
CA GLU A 93 6.41 11.74 9.21
C GLU A 93 6.62 10.41 9.93
N ASP A 94 5.62 9.94 10.68
CA ASP A 94 5.65 8.63 11.34
C ASP A 94 5.80 7.49 10.32
N ILE A 95 5.08 7.58 9.20
CA ILE A 95 5.19 6.61 8.10
C ILE A 95 6.60 6.61 7.49
N LYS A 96 7.22 7.77 7.28
CA LYS A 96 8.59 7.86 6.74
C LYS A 96 9.61 7.26 7.71
N MET A 97 9.45 7.50 9.02
CA MET A 97 10.30 6.90 10.04
C MET A 97 10.16 5.37 10.03
N ALA A 98 8.93 4.86 10.04
CA ALA A 98 8.67 3.43 10.02
C ALA A 98 9.10 2.75 8.71
N ALA A 99 9.01 3.44 7.57
CA ALA A 99 9.49 2.95 6.28
C ALA A 99 11.00 2.62 6.30
N ALA A 100 11.81 3.42 7.01
CA ALA A 100 13.24 3.17 7.16
C ALA A 100 13.53 1.82 7.83
N ASP A 101 12.73 1.42 8.82
CA ASP A 101 12.86 0.13 9.50
C ASP A 101 12.44 -1.04 8.59
N LYS A 102 11.39 -0.85 7.80
CA LYS A 102 10.85 -1.87 6.88
C LYS A 102 11.71 -2.09 5.64
N LYS A 103 12.55 -1.12 5.28
CA LYS A 103 13.41 -1.18 4.07
C LYS A 103 14.29 -2.42 4.01
N SER A 104 14.79 -2.89 5.15
CA SER A 104 15.62 -4.10 5.24
C SER A 104 14.88 -5.40 4.91
N ALA A 105 13.54 -5.40 4.98
CA ALA A 105 12.70 -6.55 4.61
C ALA A 105 12.53 -6.69 3.09
N PHE A 106 12.87 -5.65 2.31
CA PHE A 106 12.77 -5.66 0.86
C PHE A 106 14.08 -6.18 0.24
N MET A 107 14.03 -7.38 -0.33
CA MET A 107 15.14 -8.00 -1.06
C MET A 107 15.28 -7.45 -2.49
N MET A 108 14.22 -6.86 -3.01
CA MET A 108 14.19 -6.18 -4.31
C MET A 108 13.46 -4.86 -4.18
N ASN A 109 13.83 -3.89 -5.02
CA ASN A 109 13.18 -2.58 -5.09
C ASN A 109 13.13 -1.87 -3.71
N SER A 110 14.22 -1.91 -2.95
CA SER A 110 14.28 -1.40 -1.56
C SER A 110 13.92 0.09 -1.44
N ASP A 111 14.11 0.88 -2.50
CA ASP A 111 13.78 2.31 -2.51
C ASP A 111 12.33 2.58 -2.96
N ARG A 112 11.55 1.55 -3.32
CA ARG A 112 10.22 1.73 -3.92
C ARG A 112 9.24 2.44 -2.99
N LEU A 113 9.23 2.09 -1.70
CA LEU A 113 8.36 2.75 -0.72
C LEU A 113 8.73 4.23 -0.55
N ASP A 114 10.03 4.55 -0.43
CA ASP A 114 10.52 5.93 -0.33
C ASP A 114 10.12 6.74 -1.58
N ASN A 115 10.23 6.14 -2.76
CA ASN A 115 9.84 6.75 -4.04
C ASN A 115 8.33 6.99 -4.15
N TYR A 116 7.50 6.18 -3.49
CA TYR A 116 6.05 6.37 -3.48
C TYR A 116 5.64 7.43 -2.47
N LEU A 117 6.25 7.44 -1.28
CA LEU A 117 6.00 8.45 -0.25
C LEU A 117 6.44 9.86 -0.68
N SER A 118 7.42 9.99 -1.59
CA SER A 118 7.86 11.28 -2.13
C SER A 118 6.89 11.90 -3.15
N GLN A 119 5.88 11.15 -3.60
CA GLN A 119 4.83 11.62 -4.52
C GLN A 119 3.61 12.19 -3.79
N LEU A 120 3.57 12.04 -2.46
CA LEU A 120 2.53 12.60 -1.60
C LEU A 120 2.75 14.09 -1.35
#